data_AF-A0A1Q9GA83-F1
#
_entry.id   AF-A0A1Q9GA83-F1
#
_cell.length_a   1.000
_cell.length_b   1.000
_cell.length_c   1.000
_cell.angle_alpha   90.00
_cell.angle_beta   90.00
_cell.angle_gamma   90.00
#
_symmetry.space_group_name_H-M   'P 1'
#
loop_
_entity.id
_entity.type
_entity.pdbx_description
1 polymer ?
#
loop_
_entity_poly.entity_id
_entity_poly.type
_entity_poly.pdbx_seq_one_letter_code
_entity_poly.pdbx_strand_id
1 'polypeptide(L)'
;MQLQISASNALNKWLKADLPRLPAELGKQAGVNKLHSSSNTMSWQVHILDNRHQSMERTLIVCEAYSRFIYFIPLNRAFLTLDELSERLKIEWQFAFVEALETQGLVSRYDIAIMLSKLNDIEFTPYWIKNTDLSINGHISDAAQWVTQTLEDRNLDRLNQPLAFEISSYINSQTKSVKVGSKKQRFIPIERLLAYVQQITQPNPASNDMSNVVPFRR
;
A
#
# COMPACT_ATOMS: atom_id res chain seq x y z
N MET A 1 -5.20 10.69 -9.28
CA MET A 1 -3.98 10.40 -8.48
C MET A 1 -3.27 9.19 -9.08
N GLN A 2 -1.94 9.21 -9.19
CA GLN A 2 -1.20 8.04 -9.69
C GLN A 2 -1.03 7.00 -8.58
N LEU A 3 -1.39 5.75 -8.86
CA LEU A 3 -1.09 4.60 -8.01
C LEU A 3 0.14 3.88 -8.57
N GLN A 4 1.32 4.18 -8.04
CA GLN A 4 2.57 3.58 -8.48
C GLN A 4 2.76 2.22 -7.81
N ILE A 5 2.74 1.15 -8.61
CA ILE A 5 2.82 -0.24 -8.12
C ILE A 5 4.20 -0.79 -8.48
N SER A 6 5.06 -0.90 -7.47
CA SER A 6 6.42 -1.41 -7.58
C SER A 6 6.45 -2.91 -7.34
N ALA A 7 6.45 -3.69 -8.42
CA ALA A 7 6.64 -5.12 -8.36
C ALA A 7 8.08 -5.47 -8.00
N SER A 8 8.25 -6.29 -6.96
CA SER A 8 9.52 -6.96 -6.69
C SER A 8 9.91 -7.87 -7.87
N ASN A 9 11.19 -8.23 -7.96
CA ASN A 9 11.66 -9.15 -9.01
C ASN A 9 10.93 -10.51 -8.97
N ALA A 10 10.60 -11.01 -7.77
CA ALA A 10 9.84 -12.25 -7.60
C ALA A 10 8.43 -12.14 -8.20
N LEU A 11 7.72 -11.05 -7.89
CA LEU A 11 6.38 -10.82 -8.44
C LEU A 11 6.41 -10.63 -9.96
N ASN A 12 7.36 -9.84 -10.48
CA ASN A 12 7.48 -9.62 -11.92
C ASN A 12 7.70 -10.95 -12.68
N LYS A 13 8.55 -11.84 -12.13
CA LYS A 13 8.77 -13.18 -12.70
C LYS A 13 7.51 -14.04 -12.63
N TRP A 14 6.80 -14.03 -11.50
CA TRP A 14 5.58 -14.81 -11.31
C TRP A 14 4.46 -14.38 -12.26
N LEU A 15 4.28 -13.07 -12.45
CA LEU A 15 3.33 -12.49 -13.41
C LEU A 15 3.74 -12.72 -14.87
N LYS A 16 4.96 -13.19 -15.14
CA LYS A 16 5.57 -13.27 -16.48
C LYS A 16 5.47 -11.93 -17.24
N ALA A 17 5.54 -10.83 -16.50
CA ALA A 17 5.42 -9.49 -17.05
C ALA A 17 6.79 -8.92 -17.42
N ASP A 18 6.84 -8.06 -18.43
CA ASP A 18 8.01 -7.26 -18.76
C ASP A 18 7.83 -5.82 -18.31
N LEU A 19 7.75 -5.61 -16.99
CA LEU A 19 7.53 -4.28 -16.43
C LEU A 19 8.75 -3.37 -16.61
N PRO A 20 8.53 -2.08 -16.92
CA PRO A 20 9.60 -1.11 -17.04
C PRO A 20 10.32 -0.98 -15.70
N ARG A 21 11.65 -0.93 -15.74
CA ARG A 21 12.46 -0.78 -14.53
C ARG A 21 12.47 0.68 -14.12
N LEU A 22 12.33 0.97 -12.82
CA LEU A 22 12.48 2.34 -12.33
C LEU A 22 13.92 2.81 -12.62
N PRO A 23 14.09 3.90 -13.40
CA PRO A 23 15.41 4.35 -13.81
C PRO A 23 16.23 4.73 -12.58
N ALA A 24 17.53 4.43 -12.61
CA ALA A 24 18.46 4.90 -11.59
C ALA A 24 19.04 6.24 -12.00
N GLU A 25 19.38 7.06 -11.00
CA GLU A 25 20.33 8.16 -11.18
C GLU A 25 21.70 7.60 -11.64
N LEU A 26 22.50 8.44 -12.31
CA LEU A 26 23.85 8.10 -12.73
C LEU A 26 24.66 7.47 -11.58
N GLY A 27 25.16 6.26 -11.79
CA GLY A 27 25.96 5.51 -10.81
C GLY A 27 25.18 4.67 -9.79
N LYS A 28 23.84 4.65 -9.83
CA LYS A 28 23.01 3.77 -8.99
C LYS A 28 22.50 2.54 -9.76
N GLN A 29 22.21 1.47 -9.04
CA GLN A 29 21.61 0.28 -9.62
C GLN A 29 20.13 0.52 -9.95
N ALA A 30 19.77 0.39 -11.22
CA ALA A 30 18.38 0.51 -11.65
C ALA A 30 17.48 -0.56 -11.00
N GLY A 31 16.28 -0.15 -10.59
CA GLY A 31 15.32 -1.02 -9.91
C GLY A 31 15.63 -1.31 -8.43
N VAL A 32 16.50 -0.52 -7.78
CA VAL A 32 16.73 -0.56 -6.32
C VAL A 32 16.68 0.87 -5.75
N ASN A 33 15.64 1.61 -6.10
CA ASN A 33 15.45 2.99 -5.68
C ASN A 33 14.39 3.10 -4.58
N LYS A 34 14.49 4.17 -3.78
CA LYS A 34 13.48 4.50 -2.77
C LYS A 34 12.17 4.89 -3.44
N LEU A 35 11.07 4.36 -2.90
CA LEU A 35 9.73 4.76 -3.28
C LEU A 35 9.28 5.94 -2.42
N HIS A 36 8.46 6.80 -3.02
CA HIS A 36 7.95 8.00 -2.36
C HIS A 36 6.45 8.14 -2.64
N SER A 37 5.69 8.45 -1.61
CA SER A 37 4.28 8.86 -1.75
C SER A 37 4.18 10.36 -1.48
N SER A 38 3.32 11.03 -2.23
CA SER A 38 3.10 12.48 -2.23
C SER A 38 1.60 12.75 -2.30
N SER A 39 1.19 14.02 -2.43
CA SER A 39 -0.21 14.37 -2.68
C SER A 39 -0.74 13.84 -4.01
N ASN A 40 0.13 13.56 -4.98
CA ASN A 40 -0.26 13.20 -6.35
C ASN A 40 0.04 11.73 -6.70
N THR A 41 0.90 11.07 -5.91
CA THR A 41 1.32 9.69 -6.13
C THR A 41 1.23 8.89 -4.84
N MET A 42 0.56 7.75 -4.87
CA MET A 42 0.59 6.74 -3.82
C MET A 42 1.44 5.57 -4.31
N SER A 43 2.56 5.30 -3.63
CA SER A 43 3.53 4.30 -4.08
C SER A 43 3.50 3.07 -3.18
N TRP A 44 3.30 1.89 -3.75
CA TRP A 44 3.33 0.61 -3.02
C TRP A 44 4.42 -0.30 -3.55
N GLN A 45 5.09 -1.02 -2.64
CA GLN A 45 5.89 -2.18 -3.00
C GLN A 45 5.06 -3.44 -2.85
N VAL A 46 5.02 -4.25 -3.90
CA VAL A 46 4.27 -5.51 -3.94
C VAL A 46 5.24 -6.68 -4.09
N HIS A 47 5.15 -7.59 -3.13
CA HIS A 47 5.94 -8.82 -3.10
C HIS A 47 5.01 -10.03 -3.14
N ILE A 48 5.49 -11.13 -3.72
CA ILE A 48 4.80 -12.41 -3.68
C ILE A 48 5.57 -13.36 -2.79
N LEU A 49 4.86 -13.95 -1.84
CA LEU A 49 5.36 -14.98 -0.94
C LEU A 49 4.78 -16.33 -1.37
N ASP A 50 5.65 -17.32 -1.57
CA ASP A 50 5.24 -18.72 -1.56
C ASP A 50 4.95 -19.10 -0.09
N ASN A 51 3.72 -19.50 0.23
CA ASN A 51 3.30 -19.70 1.62
C ASN A 51 4.13 -20.79 2.33
N ARG A 52 4.59 -21.77 1.56
CA ARG A 52 5.49 -22.85 1.98
C ARG A 52 6.38 -23.21 0.79
N HIS A 53 7.52 -23.85 1.05
CA HIS A 53 8.39 -24.35 -0.02
C HIS A 53 7.59 -25.27 -0.96
N GLN A 54 7.65 -24.99 -2.27
CA GLN A 54 6.90 -25.71 -3.33
C GLN A 54 5.37 -25.63 -3.23
N SER A 55 4.82 -24.73 -2.41
CA SER A 55 3.36 -24.52 -2.36
C SER A 55 2.84 -23.88 -3.65
N MET A 56 1.62 -24.28 -4.03
CA MET A 56 0.85 -23.58 -5.05
C MET A 56 0.14 -22.35 -4.49
N GLU A 57 -0.08 -22.33 -3.17
CA GLU A 57 -0.71 -21.22 -2.44
C GLU A 57 0.30 -20.10 -2.21
N ARG A 58 -0.13 -18.88 -2.52
CA ARG A 58 0.69 -17.68 -2.44
C ARG A 58 -0.04 -16.55 -1.77
N THR A 59 0.73 -15.67 -1.16
CA THR A 59 0.21 -14.44 -0.55
C THR A 59 0.95 -13.26 -1.14
N LEU A 60 0.22 -12.25 -1.61
CA LEU A 60 0.83 -10.95 -1.88
C LEU A 60 1.00 -10.19 -0.58
N ILE A 61 2.18 -9.62 -0.40
CA ILE A 61 2.49 -8.68 0.67
C ILE A 61 2.62 -7.32 0.01
N VAL A 62 1.76 -6.38 0.40
CA VAL A 62 1.75 -5.03 -0.13
C VAL A 62 2.16 -4.08 0.98
N CYS A 63 3.09 -3.16 0.70
CA CYS A 63 3.55 -2.18 1.68
C CYS A 63 3.58 -0.78 1.07
N GLU A 64 2.88 0.17 1.71
CA GLU A 64 2.83 1.57 1.29
C GLU A 64 4.13 2.30 1.66
N ALA A 65 4.65 3.10 0.72
CA ALA A 65 5.99 3.66 0.77
C ALA A 65 6.22 4.74 1.83
N TYR A 66 5.20 5.44 2.32
CA TYR A 66 5.37 6.49 3.33
C TYR A 66 5.07 5.99 4.75
N SER A 67 3.89 5.39 4.90
CA SER A 67 3.30 4.87 6.14
C SER A 67 3.86 3.54 6.58
N ARG A 68 4.47 2.75 5.67
CA ARG A 68 4.80 1.33 5.91
C ARG A 68 3.57 0.51 6.32
N PHE A 69 2.38 0.96 5.96
CA PHE A 69 1.15 0.20 6.12
C PHE A 69 1.24 -1.04 5.23
N ILE A 70 0.99 -2.21 5.81
CA ILE A 70 1.09 -3.49 5.14
C ILE A 70 -0.29 -4.12 5.07
N TYR A 71 -0.62 -4.76 3.96
CA TYR A 71 -1.76 -5.67 3.91
C TYR A 71 -1.44 -6.89 3.04
N PHE A 72 -2.27 -7.90 3.18
CA PHE A 72 -2.07 -9.19 2.53
C PHE A 72 -3.23 -9.52 1.60
N ILE A 73 -2.91 -10.09 0.44
CA ILE A 73 -3.91 -10.64 -0.47
C ILE A 73 -3.61 -12.13 -0.66
N PRO A 74 -4.43 -13.03 -0.08
CA PRO A 74 -4.32 -14.45 -0.37
C PRO A 74 -4.72 -14.72 -1.83
N LEU A 75 -3.89 -15.47 -2.55
CA LEU A 75 -4.11 -15.81 -3.95
C LEU A 75 -4.61 -17.26 -4.06
N ASN A 76 -5.78 -17.43 -4.67
CA ASN A 76 -6.45 -18.71 -4.88
C ASN A 76 -6.36 -19.23 -6.33
N ARG A 77 -5.72 -18.47 -7.23
CA ARG A 77 -5.60 -18.79 -8.66
C ARG A 77 -4.21 -18.44 -9.19
N ALA A 78 -3.75 -19.22 -10.17
CA ALA A 78 -2.44 -19.08 -10.80
C ALA A 78 -2.34 -17.95 -11.83
N PHE A 79 -3.47 -17.37 -12.28
CA PHE A 79 -3.50 -16.34 -13.29
C PHE A 79 -4.29 -15.12 -12.80
N LEU A 80 -3.58 -14.02 -12.67
CA LEU A 80 -4.11 -12.66 -12.53
C LEU A 80 -3.39 -11.82 -13.56
N THR A 81 -4.14 -11.18 -14.45
CA THR A 81 -3.61 -10.14 -15.32
C THR A 81 -3.17 -8.92 -14.48
N LEU A 82 -2.33 -8.05 -15.04
CA LEU A 82 -1.93 -6.82 -14.36
C LEU A 82 -3.14 -5.92 -14.05
N ASP A 83 -4.14 -5.88 -14.94
CA ASP A 83 -5.33 -5.07 -14.75
C ASP A 83 -6.21 -5.61 -13.61
N GLU A 84 -6.50 -6.92 -13.61
CA GLU A 84 -7.24 -7.56 -12.50
C GLU A 84 -6.52 -7.38 -11.16
N LEU A 85 -5.20 -7.52 -11.15
CA LEU A 85 -4.41 -7.31 -9.95
C LEU A 85 -4.44 -5.84 -9.51
N SER A 86 -4.43 -4.90 -10.46
CA SER A 86 -4.54 -3.46 -10.16
C SER A 86 -5.86 -3.12 -9.51
N GLU A 87 -6.99 -3.62 -10.05
CA GLU A 87 -8.31 -3.39 -9.47
C GLU A 87 -8.43 -4.02 -8.08
N ARG A 88 -7.93 -5.25 -7.91
CA ARG A 88 -7.90 -5.89 -6.60
C ARG A 88 -7.08 -5.10 -5.59
N LEU A 89 -5.89 -4.63 -5.99
CA LEU A 89 -5.02 -3.78 -5.17
C LEU A 89 -5.73 -2.47 -4.76
N LYS A 90 -6.47 -1.80 -5.65
CA LYS A 90 -7.24 -0.56 -5.35
C LYS A 90 -8.36 -0.76 -4.33
N ILE A 91 -8.92 -1.96 -4.23
CA ILE A 91 -10.04 -2.27 -3.35
C ILE A 91 -9.53 -2.80 -2.00
N GLU A 92 -8.64 -3.79 -2.02
CA GLU A 92 -8.22 -4.54 -0.82
C GLU A 92 -7.51 -3.65 0.20
N TRP A 93 -6.75 -2.64 -0.23
CA TRP A 93 -6.10 -1.73 0.72
C TRP A 93 -7.11 -0.91 1.52
N GLN A 94 -8.25 -0.52 0.92
CA GLN A 94 -9.28 0.26 1.60
C GLN A 94 -9.96 -0.59 2.67
N PHE A 95 -10.28 -1.86 2.35
CA PHE A 95 -10.82 -2.78 3.34
C PHE A 95 -9.83 -3.04 4.48
N ALA A 96 -8.56 -3.31 4.17
CA ALA A 96 -7.53 -3.51 5.19
C ALA A 96 -7.33 -2.25 6.05
N PHE A 97 -7.42 -1.06 5.45
CA PHE A 97 -7.31 0.21 6.15
C PHE A 97 -8.49 0.43 7.10
N VAL A 98 -9.73 0.21 6.64
CA VAL A 98 -10.96 0.31 7.46
C VAL A 98 -10.90 -0.65 8.64
N GLU A 99 -10.59 -1.92 8.38
CA GLU A 99 -10.48 -2.92 9.45
C GLU A 99 -9.46 -2.49 10.51
N ALA A 100 -8.30 -1.99 10.08
CA ALA A 100 -7.26 -1.53 10.99
C ALA A 100 -7.71 -0.29 11.80
N LEU A 101 -8.42 0.67 11.18
CA LEU A 101 -8.99 1.82 11.90
C LEU A 101 -10.02 1.38 12.95
N GLU A 102 -10.92 0.47 12.59
CA GLU A 102 -11.95 -0.04 13.50
C GLU A 102 -11.35 -0.84 14.65
N THR A 103 -10.42 -1.76 14.36
CA THR A 103 -9.73 -2.58 15.38
C THR A 103 -9.04 -1.69 16.42
N GLN A 104 -8.38 -0.62 15.95
CA GLN A 104 -7.61 0.27 16.82
C GLN A 104 -8.47 1.39 17.44
N GLY A 105 -9.73 1.54 17.05
CA GLY A 105 -10.63 2.57 17.56
C GLY A 105 -10.14 4.00 17.30
N LEU A 106 -9.34 4.22 16.24
CA LEU A 106 -8.69 5.51 15.97
C LEU A 106 -9.66 6.59 15.48
N VAL A 107 -10.73 6.17 14.82
CA VAL A 107 -11.68 7.04 14.12
C VAL A 107 -13.08 6.45 14.30
N SER A 108 -14.10 7.32 14.41
CA SER A 108 -15.49 6.85 14.50
C SER A 108 -15.93 6.21 13.17
N ARG A 109 -16.88 5.26 13.22
CA ARG A 109 -17.43 4.65 11.99
C ARG A 109 -18.02 5.68 11.03
N TYR A 110 -18.60 6.76 11.56
CA TYR A 110 -19.14 7.86 10.76
C TYR A 110 -18.03 8.58 9.99
N ASP A 111 -16.93 8.92 10.68
CA ASP A 111 -15.79 9.60 10.06
C ASP A 111 -15.06 8.69 9.06
N ILE A 112 -14.99 7.37 9.33
CA ILE A 112 -14.49 6.37 8.36
C ILE A 112 -15.34 6.41 7.08
N ALA A 113 -16.67 6.38 7.20
CA ALA A 113 -17.55 6.42 6.04
C ALA A 113 -17.39 7.71 5.22
N ILE A 114 -17.25 8.87 5.86
CA ILE A 114 -16.96 10.14 5.17
C ILE A 114 -15.63 10.07 4.44
N MET A 115 -14.59 9.52 5.08
CA MET A 115 -13.26 9.40 4.48
C MET A 115 -13.25 8.49 3.26
N LEU A 116 -13.94 7.35 3.33
CA LEU A 116 -14.10 6.44 2.20
C LEU A 116 -14.86 7.09 1.04
N SER A 117 -15.90 7.87 1.34
CA SER A 117 -16.62 8.62 0.29
C SER A 117 -15.67 9.54 -0.46
N LYS A 118 -14.83 10.30 0.24
CA LYS A 118 -13.84 11.19 -0.39
C LYS A 118 -12.74 10.44 -1.13
N LEU A 119 -12.32 9.28 -0.62
CA LEU A 119 -11.36 8.42 -1.31
C LEU A 119 -11.92 7.88 -2.63
N ASN A 120 -13.22 7.55 -2.68
CA ASN A 120 -13.89 7.09 -3.89
C ASN A 120 -13.97 8.17 -4.98
N ASP A 121 -13.97 9.45 -4.60
CA ASP A 121 -13.90 10.57 -5.55
C ASP A 121 -12.50 10.74 -6.18
N ILE A 122 -11.48 10.08 -5.62
CA ILE A 122 -10.12 10.09 -6.17
C ILE A 122 -9.97 8.95 -7.18
N GLU A 123 -9.78 9.31 -8.44
CA GLU A 123 -9.38 8.32 -9.45
C GLU A 123 -7.94 7.87 -9.21
N PHE A 124 -7.74 6.60 -8.84
CA PHE A 124 -6.42 5.98 -8.75
C PHE A 124 -6.05 5.34 -10.09
N THR A 125 -5.10 5.94 -10.81
CA THR A 125 -4.60 5.43 -12.09
C THR A 125 -3.37 4.54 -11.86
N PRO A 126 -3.44 3.22 -12.09
CA PRO A 126 -2.31 2.31 -11.87
C PRO A 126 -1.15 2.59 -12.81
N TYR A 127 0.07 2.51 -12.27
CA TYR A 127 1.31 2.57 -13.03
C TYR A 127 2.29 1.54 -12.49
N TRP A 128 2.55 0.48 -13.27
CA TRP A 128 3.42 -0.61 -12.86
C TRP A 128 4.88 -0.38 -13.23
N ILE A 129 5.76 -0.69 -12.27
CA ILE A 129 7.21 -0.67 -12.45
C ILE A 129 7.84 -1.88 -11.77
N LYS A 130 9.03 -2.25 -12.23
CA LYS A 130 9.92 -3.21 -11.54
C LYS A 130 10.93 -2.44 -10.69
N ASN A 131 10.82 -2.57 -9.37
CA ASN A 131 11.73 -1.95 -8.40
C ASN A 131 11.69 -2.67 -7.03
N THR A 132 12.78 -2.60 -6.27
CA THR A 132 12.85 -3.10 -4.89
C THR A 132 13.50 -2.04 -4.00
N ASP A 133 12.68 -1.30 -3.26
CA ASP A 133 13.13 -0.39 -2.23
C ASP A 133 13.56 -1.17 -0.98
N LEU A 134 14.87 -1.20 -0.73
CA LEU A 134 15.48 -1.90 0.39
C LEU A 134 15.01 -1.38 1.75
N SER A 135 14.58 -0.11 1.83
CA SER A 135 14.03 0.47 3.06
C SER A 135 12.61 -0.01 3.38
N ILE A 136 11.95 -0.65 2.42
CA ILE A 136 10.65 -1.33 2.59
C ILE A 136 10.86 -2.83 2.75
N ASN A 137 11.86 -3.37 2.06
CA ASN A 137 12.08 -4.79 1.98
C ASN A 137 12.22 -5.45 3.36
N GLY A 138 12.86 -4.79 4.32
CA GLY A 138 12.91 -5.29 5.71
C GLY A 138 11.52 -5.50 6.32
N HIS A 139 10.60 -4.53 6.14
CA HIS A 139 9.23 -4.67 6.64
C HIS A 139 8.42 -5.75 5.90
N ILE A 140 8.69 -5.96 4.61
CA ILE A 140 8.08 -7.05 3.85
C ILE A 140 8.59 -8.41 4.33
N SER A 141 9.89 -8.54 4.61
CA SER A 141 10.47 -9.77 5.18
C SER A 141 9.89 -10.08 6.55
N ASP A 142 9.77 -9.08 7.44
CA ASP A 142 9.14 -9.26 8.76
C ASP A 142 7.67 -9.69 8.61
N ALA A 143 6.92 -9.07 7.70
CA ALA A 143 5.55 -9.44 7.41
C ALA A 143 5.43 -10.85 6.81
N ALA A 144 6.38 -11.27 5.98
CA ALA A 144 6.42 -12.63 5.44
C ALA A 144 6.59 -13.67 6.55
N GLN A 145 7.42 -13.39 7.56
CA GLN A 145 7.57 -14.27 8.72
C GLN A 145 6.25 -14.42 9.49
N TRP A 146 5.50 -13.33 9.70
CA TRP A 146 4.16 -13.41 10.31
C TRP A 146 3.21 -14.32 9.54
N VAL A 147 3.20 -14.21 8.21
CA VAL A 147 2.38 -15.09 7.36
C VAL A 147 2.83 -16.55 7.52
N THR A 148 4.11 -16.85 7.31
CA THR A 148 4.63 -18.22 7.38
C THR A 148 4.38 -18.86 8.75
N GLN A 149 4.71 -18.16 9.84
CA GLN A 149 4.52 -18.64 11.21
C GLN A 149 3.03 -18.91 11.49
N THR A 150 2.14 -17.99 11.10
CA THR A 150 0.70 -18.18 11.35
C THR A 150 0.15 -19.39 10.59
N LEU A 151 0.60 -19.60 9.36
CA LEU A 151 0.22 -20.75 8.54
C LEU A 151 0.76 -22.07 9.10
N GLU A 152 1.96 -22.05 9.68
CA GLU A 152 2.56 -23.21 10.33
C GLU A 152 1.84 -23.54 11.65
N ASP A 153 1.72 -22.56 12.55
CA ASP A 153 1.12 -22.71 13.87
C ASP A 153 -0.35 -23.16 13.80
N ARG A 154 -1.10 -22.65 12.82
CA ARG A 154 -2.53 -23.01 12.61
C ARG A 154 -2.72 -24.18 11.65
N ASN A 155 -1.63 -24.77 11.15
CA ASN A 155 -1.63 -25.84 10.13
C ASN A 155 -2.52 -25.52 8.92
N LEU A 156 -2.35 -24.32 8.34
CA LEU A 156 -3.10 -23.82 7.19
C LEU A 156 -2.19 -23.72 5.96
N ASP A 157 -2.69 -24.10 4.78
CA ASP A 157 -1.93 -23.94 3.53
C ASP A 157 -1.96 -22.49 3.01
N ARG A 158 -2.97 -21.71 3.43
CA ARG A 158 -3.17 -20.33 3.03
C ARG A 158 -3.94 -19.52 4.05
N LEU A 159 -3.74 -18.20 3.98
CA LEU A 159 -4.56 -17.26 4.73
C LEU A 159 -5.96 -17.22 4.11
N ASN A 160 -6.98 -17.16 4.97
CA ASN A 160 -8.29 -16.66 4.57
C ASN A 160 -8.32 -15.13 4.75
N GLN A 161 -9.34 -14.47 4.20
CA GLN A 161 -9.43 -13.02 4.26
C GLN A 161 -9.49 -12.47 5.70
N PRO A 162 -10.30 -13.02 6.63
CA PRO A 162 -10.33 -12.55 8.01
C PRO A 162 -8.96 -12.63 8.70
N LEU A 163 -8.21 -13.71 8.49
CA LEU A 163 -6.88 -13.89 9.08
C LEU A 163 -5.85 -12.94 8.46
N ALA A 164 -5.92 -12.69 7.15
CA ALA A 164 -5.09 -11.70 6.48
C ALA A 164 -5.31 -10.29 7.09
N PHE A 165 -6.56 -9.95 7.38
CA PHE A 165 -6.94 -8.70 8.05
C PHE A 165 -6.48 -8.64 9.51
N GLU A 166 -6.65 -9.71 10.29
CA GLU A 166 -6.17 -9.82 11.67
C GLU A 166 -4.66 -9.55 11.78
N ILE A 167 -3.86 -10.26 10.98
CA ILE A 167 -2.40 -10.12 10.97
C ILE A 167 -1.99 -8.72 10.49
N SER A 168 -2.64 -8.22 9.43
CA SER A 168 -2.41 -6.87 8.91
C SER A 168 -2.66 -5.81 9.98
N SER A 169 -3.81 -5.86 10.64
CA SER A 169 -4.20 -4.92 11.70
C SER A 169 -3.19 -4.94 12.86
N TYR A 170 -2.78 -6.14 13.30
CA TYR A 170 -1.74 -6.29 14.32
C TYR A 170 -0.39 -5.69 13.89
N ILE A 171 0.10 -5.99 12.69
CA ILE A 171 1.39 -5.45 12.19
C ILE A 171 1.34 -3.92 12.08
N ASN A 172 0.19 -3.37 11.67
CA ASN A 172 0.02 -1.94 11.46
C ASN A 172 -0.19 -1.13 12.73
N SER A 173 -0.47 -1.77 13.87
CA SER A 173 -0.49 -1.13 15.19
C SER A 173 0.87 -1.12 15.87
N GLN A 174 1.84 -1.92 15.38
CA GLN A 174 3.19 -1.94 15.94
C GLN A 174 3.98 -0.67 15.59
N THR A 175 4.75 -0.17 16.55
CA THR A 175 5.68 0.94 16.29
C THR A 175 6.78 0.51 15.33
N LYS A 176 6.85 1.16 14.17
CA LYS A 176 7.94 1.02 13.20
C LYS A 176 8.92 2.17 13.32
N SER A 177 10.08 2.00 12.69
CA SER A 177 11.10 3.04 12.66
C SER A 177 11.82 3.11 11.34
N VAL A 178 12.07 4.32 10.85
CA VAL A 178 12.84 4.58 9.63
C VAL A 178 13.97 5.57 9.93
N LYS A 179 15.08 5.43 9.23
CA LYS A 179 16.21 6.37 9.32
C LYS A 179 16.01 7.49 8.31
N VAL A 180 15.89 8.72 8.80
CA VAL A 180 15.80 9.95 7.99
C VAL A 180 17.04 10.78 8.29
N GLY A 181 17.98 10.80 7.33
CA GLY A 181 19.31 11.37 7.56
C GLY A 181 20.05 10.63 8.69
N SER A 182 20.41 11.36 9.75
CA SER A 182 21.06 10.80 10.95
C SER A 182 20.09 10.38 12.05
N LYS A 183 18.79 10.72 11.95
CA LYS A 183 17.80 10.50 13.02
C LYS A 183 16.90 9.29 12.73
N LYS A 184 16.55 8.56 13.79
CA LYS A 184 15.57 7.48 13.75
C LYS A 184 14.19 8.05 14.08
N GLN A 185 13.27 8.04 13.12
CA GLN A 185 11.89 8.45 13.33
C GLN A 185 11.05 7.22 13.64
N ARG A 186 10.28 7.25 14.73
CA ARG A 186 9.31 6.22 15.11
C ARG A 186 7.89 6.66 14.77
N PHE A 187 7.03 5.71 14.46
CA PHE A 187 5.64 5.96 14.07
C PHE A 187 4.84 4.66 14.10
N ILE A 188 3.53 4.76 14.16
CA ILE A 188 2.60 3.65 13.98
C ILE A 188 2.06 3.70 12.53
N PRO A 189 2.16 2.62 11.74
CA PRO A 189 1.75 2.62 10.34
C PRO A 189 0.31 3.05 10.08
N ILE A 190 -0.65 2.55 10.85
CA ILE A 190 -2.06 2.91 10.65
C ILE A 190 -2.32 4.40 10.87
N GLU A 191 -1.74 4.98 11.93
CA GLU A 191 -1.87 6.42 12.22
C GLU A 191 -1.21 7.27 11.13
N ARG A 192 -0.05 6.84 10.63
CA ARG A 192 0.66 7.55 9.57
C ARG A 192 -0.08 7.45 8.23
N LEU A 193 -0.69 6.30 7.92
CA LEU A 193 -1.54 6.17 6.74
C LEU A 193 -2.81 7.01 6.87
N LEU A 194 -3.42 7.03 8.06
CA LEU A 194 -4.59 7.87 8.36
C LEU A 194 -4.28 9.34 8.10
N ALA A 195 -3.16 9.86 8.63
CA ALA A 195 -2.74 11.24 8.38
C ALA A 195 -2.53 11.52 6.88
N TYR A 196 -1.93 10.57 6.15
CA TYR A 196 -1.74 10.69 4.71
C TYR A 196 -3.08 10.70 3.94
N VAL A 197 -3.99 9.80 4.27
CA VAL A 197 -5.33 9.74 3.66
C VAL A 197 -6.12 11.02 3.95
N GLN A 198 -6.07 11.53 5.18
CA GLN A 198 -6.68 12.81 5.54
C GLN A 198 -6.09 13.95 4.72
N GLN A 199 -4.79 13.95 4.43
CA GLN A 199 -4.15 14.97 3.60
C GLN A 199 -4.63 14.92 2.14
N ILE A 200 -4.66 13.74 1.52
CA ILE A 200 -5.05 13.62 0.09
C ILE A 200 -6.55 13.76 -0.14
N THR A 201 -7.37 13.63 0.91
CA THR A 201 -8.83 13.84 0.86
C THR A 201 -9.27 15.21 1.36
N GLN A 202 -8.34 16.11 1.71
CA GLN A 202 -8.69 17.50 1.96
C GLN A 202 -9.20 18.14 0.65
N PRO A 203 -10.28 18.94 0.71
CA PRO A 203 -10.69 19.71 -0.44
C PRO A 203 -9.53 20.61 -0.86
N ASN A 204 -9.14 20.56 -2.14
CA ASN A 204 -8.27 21.60 -2.68
C ASN A 204 -8.89 22.95 -2.33
N PRO A 205 -8.14 23.91 -1.77
CA PRO A 205 -8.66 25.26 -1.65
C PRO A 205 -9.06 25.66 -3.06
N ALA A 206 -10.36 25.87 -3.27
CA ALA A 206 -10.87 26.40 -4.52
C ALA A 206 -9.98 27.58 -4.87
N SER A 207 -9.40 27.58 -6.06
CA SER A 207 -8.75 28.76 -6.60
C SER A 207 -9.78 29.87 -6.49
N ASN A 208 -9.61 30.75 -5.51
CA ASN A 208 -10.50 31.86 -5.22
C ASN A 208 -10.28 32.95 -6.29
N ASP A 209 -10.37 32.56 -7.56
CA ASP A 209 -10.31 33.46 -8.69
C ASP A 209 -11.72 34.03 -8.90
N MET A 210 -12.14 34.84 -7.92
CA MET A 210 -13.29 35.72 -8.00
C MET A 210 -12.95 37.00 -8.79
N SER A 211 -11.97 36.95 -9.70
CA SER A 211 -11.58 38.09 -10.53
C SER A 211 -12.60 38.45 -11.63
N ASN A 212 -13.64 37.63 -11.83
CA ASN A 212 -14.66 37.86 -12.86
C ASN A 212 -16.07 38.17 -12.32
N VAL A 213 -16.21 38.68 -11.10
CA VAL A 213 -17.47 39.31 -10.67
C VAL A 213 -17.48 40.75 -11.16
N VAL A 214 -17.97 40.97 -12.39
CA VAL A 214 -18.30 42.32 -12.87
C VAL A 214 -19.47 42.85 -12.04
N PRO A 215 -19.32 43.96 -11.29
CA PRO A 215 -20.44 44.53 -10.58
C PRO A 215 -21.38 45.18 -11.59
N PHE A 216 -22.61 44.65 -11.69
CA PHE A 216 -23.72 45.31 -12.35
C PHE A 216 -23.93 46.68 -11.68
N ARG A 217 -23.59 47.77 -12.38
CA ARG A 217 -24.03 49.12 -12.01
C ARG A 217 -25.47 49.30 -12.48
N ARG A 218 -26.36 49.65 -11.54
CA ARG A 218 -27.63 50.33 -11.83
C ARG A 218 -27.39 51.82 -11.91
#